data_AF-A0A2I1F437-F1
#
_entry.id   AF-A0A2I1F437-F1
#
_cell.length_a   1.000
_cell.length_b   1.000
_cell.length_c   1.000
_cell.angle_alpha   90.00
_cell.angle_beta   90.00
_cell.angle_gamma   90.00
#
_symmetry.space_group_name_H-M   'P 1'
#
loop_
_entity.id
_entity.type
_entity.pdbx_description
1 polymer ?
#
loop_
_entity_poly.entity_id
_entity_poly.type
_entity_poly.pdbx_seq_one_letter_code
_entity_poly.pdbx_strand_id
1 'polypeptide(L)'
;MVQRKVNALLNKLTLKNFESLSDQIIVYGNKSRGERDGRILREIIRLIFERSCNDSKFCAIYAYLCRKMMERVDPEIVDESIKNTDGKSVQGEDFEKGWKINIPSSSNESDLTSDKYYAAAKAKRKGLGLICFIGEMFKLNMLTENIMHNCISELSIFKDSPKEEEMESLCILLNTVGKQLDHKISKMNSYFDRLEKISKLPSLSNRIKFMLMDIINLRKND
;
A
#
# COMPACT_ATOMS: atom_id res chain seq x y z
N MET A 1 12.94 -15.57 18.13
CA MET A 1 11.86 -16.60 18.22
C MET A 1 10.50 -16.07 17.79
N VAL A 2 10.11 -14.85 18.18
CA VAL A 2 8.82 -14.22 17.82
C VAL A 2 8.63 -14.04 16.31
N GLN A 3 9.61 -13.46 15.60
CA GLN A 3 9.56 -13.29 14.13
C GLN A 3 9.24 -14.59 13.37
N ARG A 4 9.86 -15.73 13.74
CA ARG A 4 9.60 -17.01 13.06
C ARG A 4 8.17 -17.49 13.27
N LYS A 5 7.59 -17.27 14.46
CA LYS A 5 6.21 -17.63 14.78
C LYS A 5 5.22 -16.72 14.04
N VAL A 6 5.44 -15.41 14.06
CA VAL A 6 4.60 -14.44 13.33
C VAL A 6 4.64 -14.72 11.83
N ASN A 7 5.80 -14.98 11.25
CA ASN A 7 5.92 -15.37 9.84
C ASN A 7 5.14 -16.65 9.52
N ALA A 8 5.18 -17.66 10.39
CA ALA A 8 4.40 -18.88 10.20
C ALA A 8 2.89 -18.63 10.26
N LEU A 9 2.42 -17.69 11.09
CA LEU A 9 1.02 -17.27 11.15
C LEU A 9 0.62 -16.52 9.88
N LEU A 10 1.41 -15.53 9.45
CA LEU A 10 1.17 -14.75 8.23
C LEU A 10 1.13 -15.65 6.98
N ASN A 11 1.97 -16.67 6.89
CA ASN A 11 1.97 -17.63 5.77
C ASN A 11 0.70 -18.48 5.70
N LYS A 12 -0.01 -18.66 6.82
CA LYS A 12 -1.25 -19.45 6.90
C LYS A 12 -2.50 -18.57 6.90
N LEU A 13 -2.33 -17.24 6.90
CA LEU A 13 -3.42 -16.29 7.04
C LEU A 13 -4.31 -16.30 5.79
N THR A 14 -5.59 -16.58 6.00
CA THR A 14 -6.64 -16.61 4.98
C THR A 14 -7.93 -16.06 5.59
N LEU A 15 -8.94 -15.78 4.76
CA LEU A 15 -10.26 -15.36 5.26
C LEU A 15 -10.89 -16.39 6.21
N LYS A 16 -10.70 -17.70 5.96
CA LYS A 16 -11.32 -18.77 6.75
C LYS A 16 -10.79 -18.86 8.18
N ASN A 17 -9.50 -18.56 8.37
CA ASN A 17 -8.83 -18.65 9.67
C ASN A 17 -8.41 -17.27 10.19
N PHE A 18 -8.95 -16.20 9.60
CA PHE A 18 -8.54 -14.83 9.88
C PHE A 18 -8.66 -14.50 11.36
N GLU A 19 -9.83 -14.74 11.96
CA GLU A 19 -10.09 -14.38 13.36
C GLU A 19 -9.07 -15.03 14.30
N SER A 20 -8.92 -16.35 14.22
CA SER A 20 -8.01 -17.10 15.09
C SER A 20 -6.53 -16.72 14.90
N LEU A 21 -6.07 -16.55 13.65
CA LEU A 21 -4.66 -16.23 13.39
C LEU A 21 -4.34 -14.76 13.66
N SER A 22 -5.26 -13.84 13.37
CA SER A 22 -5.09 -12.41 13.69
C SER A 22 -5.04 -12.19 15.21
N ASP A 23 -5.89 -12.87 15.99
CA ASP A 23 -5.86 -12.78 17.46
C ASP A 23 -4.52 -13.28 18.02
N GLN A 24 -3.99 -14.37 17.47
CA GLN A 24 -2.66 -14.85 17.86
C GLN A 24 -1.56 -13.83 17.53
N ILE A 25 -1.62 -13.19 16.36
CA ILE A 25 -0.66 -12.14 15.97
C ILE A 25 -0.76 -10.94 16.93
N ILE A 26 -1.98 -10.52 17.29
CA ILE A 26 -2.21 -9.42 18.23
C ILE A 26 -1.68 -9.77 19.62
N VAL A 27 -1.84 -11.00 20.09
CA VAL A 27 -1.24 -11.48 21.35
C VAL A 27 0.29 -11.37 21.32
N TYR A 28 0.93 -11.62 20.17
CA TYR A 28 2.37 -11.35 20.02
C TYR A 28 2.68 -9.85 20.02
N GLY A 29 1.86 -9.03 19.36
CA GLY A 29 1.99 -7.56 19.38
C GLY A 29 1.91 -6.99 20.80
N ASN A 30 0.95 -7.43 21.60
CA ASN A 30 0.76 -6.96 22.98
C ASN A 30 1.87 -7.37 23.95
N LYS A 31 2.74 -8.32 23.57
CA LYS A 31 3.97 -8.60 24.35
C LYS A 31 4.96 -7.45 24.32
N SER A 32 4.84 -6.50 23.36
CA SER A 32 5.63 -5.28 23.36
C SER A 32 5.38 -4.37 24.56
N ARG A 33 4.33 -4.57 25.37
CA ARG A 33 4.11 -3.80 26.60
C ARG A 33 5.28 -3.92 27.59
N GLY A 34 5.99 -5.05 27.59
CA GLY A 34 7.18 -5.25 28.42
C GLY A 34 8.47 -4.65 27.83
N GLU A 35 8.42 -4.02 26.66
CA GLU A 35 9.56 -3.48 25.94
C GLU A 35 9.54 -1.95 25.97
N ARG A 36 10.70 -1.30 26.16
CA ARG A 36 10.78 0.16 26.22
C ARG A 36 10.60 0.85 24.86
N ASP A 37 10.67 0.10 23.76
CA ASP A 37 10.77 0.67 22.41
C ASP A 37 9.82 0.03 21.38
N GLY A 38 8.85 -0.78 21.82
CA GLY A 38 7.83 -1.36 20.94
C GLY A 38 8.39 -2.23 19.80
N ARG A 39 9.59 -2.80 19.99
CA ARG A 39 10.35 -3.51 18.94
C ARG A 39 9.55 -4.63 18.29
N ILE A 40 8.87 -5.47 19.07
CA ILE A 40 8.08 -6.58 18.52
C ILE A 40 6.94 -6.06 17.64
N LEU A 41 6.19 -5.05 18.09
CA LEU A 41 5.10 -4.46 17.31
C LEU A 41 5.60 -3.86 16.00
N ARG A 42 6.70 -3.09 16.04
CA ARG A 42 7.32 -2.51 14.83
C ARG A 42 7.72 -3.60 13.83
N GLU A 43 8.28 -4.69 14.35
CA GLU A 43 8.70 -5.81 13.52
C GLU A 43 7.52 -6.57 12.93
N ILE A 44 6.41 -6.75 13.67
CA ILE A 44 5.18 -7.36 13.14
C ILE A 44 4.62 -6.50 12.00
N ILE A 45 4.54 -5.17 12.18
CA ILE A 45 4.08 -4.25 11.15
C ILE A 45 4.97 -4.36 9.90
N ARG A 46 6.30 -4.38 10.07
CA ARG A 46 7.24 -4.57 8.97
C ARG A 46 7.01 -5.89 8.22
N LEU A 47 6.77 -6.99 8.93
CA LEU A 47 6.50 -8.30 8.32
C LEU A 47 5.19 -8.31 7.53
N ILE A 48 4.13 -7.69 8.05
CA ILE A 48 2.86 -7.55 7.34
C ILE A 48 3.06 -6.77 6.04
N PHE A 49 3.78 -5.66 6.11
CA PHE A 49 4.08 -4.82 4.95
C PHE A 49 4.91 -5.54 3.89
N GLU A 50 5.97 -6.23 4.30
CA GLU A 50 6.77 -7.00 3.34
C GLU A 50 5.93 -8.10 2.68
N ARG A 51 4.99 -8.69 3.41
CA ARG A 51 4.10 -9.71 2.86
C ARG A 51 3.06 -9.14 1.91
N SER A 52 2.44 -8.01 2.24
CA SER A 52 1.44 -7.35 1.40
C SER A 52 2.05 -6.87 0.07
N CYS A 53 3.28 -6.36 0.10
CA CYS A 53 4.01 -5.97 -1.11
C CYS A 53 4.36 -7.16 -2.02
N ASN A 54 4.57 -8.36 -1.45
CA ASN A 54 4.90 -9.55 -2.24
C ASN A 54 3.67 -10.26 -2.81
N ASP A 55 2.52 -10.13 -2.17
CA ASP A 55 1.30 -10.88 -2.51
C ASP A 55 0.08 -9.96 -2.60
N SER A 56 0.01 -9.22 -3.72
CA SER A 56 -1.01 -8.21 -3.97
C SER A 56 -2.44 -8.75 -3.90
N LYS A 57 -2.65 -10.05 -4.12
CA LYS A 57 -3.97 -10.69 -4.04
C LYS A 57 -4.53 -10.75 -2.62
N PHE A 58 -3.66 -10.74 -1.60
CA PHE A 58 -4.07 -10.77 -0.20
C PHE A 58 -3.95 -9.40 0.48
N CYS A 59 -3.73 -8.32 -0.28
CA CYS A 59 -3.59 -6.98 0.26
C CYS A 59 -4.75 -6.59 1.19
N ALA A 60 -5.99 -6.94 0.83
CA ALA A 60 -7.18 -6.68 1.64
C ALA A 60 -7.15 -7.41 3.00
N ILE A 61 -6.70 -8.67 3.03
CA ILE A 61 -6.58 -9.44 4.28
C ILE A 61 -5.55 -8.81 5.21
N TYR A 62 -4.40 -8.39 4.65
CA TYR A 62 -3.38 -7.70 5.44
C TYR A 62 -3.86 -6.32 5.93
N ALA A 63 -4.65 -5.60 5.14
CA ALA A 63 -5.18 -4.30 5.55
C ALA A 63 -6.19 -4.46 6.70
N TYR A 64 -7.05 -5.49 6.62
CA TYR A 64 -7.97 -5.84 7.71
C TYR A 64 -7.22 -6.27 8.98
N LEU A 65 -6.10 -7.00 8.85
CA LEU A 65 -5.22 -7.30 9.98
C LEU A 65 -4.66 -6.03 10.61
N CYS A 66 -4.16 -5.07 9.82
CA CYS A 66 -3.67 -3.79 10.33
C CYS A 66 -4.76 -3.01 11.09
N ARG A 67 -5.98 -2.96 10.55
CA ARG A 67 -7.14 -2.33 11.21
C ARG A 67 -7.47 -3.00 12.55
N LYS A 68 -7.56 -4.34 12.57
CA LYS A 68 -7.82 -5.09 13.81
C LYS A 68 -6.70 -4.90 14.84
N MET A 69 -5.44 -4.82 14.40
CA MET A 69 -4.32 -4.51 15.28
C MET A 69 -4.43 -3.10 15.86
N MET A 70 -4.77 -2.09 15.07
CA MET A 70 -4.96 -0.71 15.54
C MET A 70 -6.04 -0.62 16.65
N GLU A 71 -7.07 -1.45 16.58
CA GLU A 71 -8.18 -1.47 17.57
C GLU A 71 -7.89 -2.30 18.83
N ARG A 72 -7.01 -3.30 18.74
CA ARG A 72 -6.83 -4.33 19.78
C ARG A 72 -5.44 -4.33 20.43
N VAL A 73 -4.49 -3.61 19.85
CA VAL A 73 -3.17 -3.42 20.45
C VAL A 73 -3.30 -2.45 21.62
N ASP A 74 -2.60 -2.76 22.71
CA ASP A 74 -2.62 -1.95 23.93
C ASP A 74 -2.12 -0.51 23.62
N PRO A 75 -2.94 0.52 23.87
CA PRO A 75 -2.60 1.91 23.55
C PRO A 75 -1.43 2.45 24.39
N GLU A 76 -1.05 1.79 25.48
CA GLU A 76 0.15 2.13 26.27
C GLU A 76 1.45 1.70 25.58
N ILE A 77 1.40 0.87 24.53
CA ILE A 77 2.58 0.49 23.75
C ILE A 77 2.95 1.68 22.86
N VAL A 78 3.96 2.44 23.30
CA VAL A 78 4.45 3.61 22.60
C VAL A 78 5.89 3.37 22.17
N ASP A 79 6.21 3.79 20.95
CA ASP A 79 7.57 3.78 20.43
C ASP A 79 8.28 5.09 20.79
N GLU A 80 9.12 5.07 21.84
CA GLU A 80 9.88 6.25 22.28
C GLU A 80 10.86 6.81 21.20
N SER A 81 11.16 6.02 20.16
CA SER A 81 12.08 6.40 19.09
C SER A 81 11.40 7.16 17.94
N ILE A 82 10.07 7.12 17.85
CA ILE A 82 9.31 7.85 16.84
C ILE A 82 8.64 9.04 17.53
N LYS A 83 9.19 10.23 17.31
CA LYS A 83 8.67 11.49 17.86
C LYS A 83 7.94 12.27 16.78
N ASN A 84 6.82 12.86 17.15
CA ASN A 84 6.09 13.82 16.35
C ASN A 84 6.89 15.11 16.14
N THR A 85 6.44 15.92 15.18
CA THR A 85 6.88 17.31 14.96
C THR A 85 6.86 18.15 16.24
N ASP A 86 6.00 17.80 17.20
CA ASP A 86 5.87 18.44 18.51
C ASP A 86 6.68 17.76 19.63
N GLY A 87 7.58 16.84 19.31
CA GLY A 87 8.46 16.16 20.27
C GLY A 87 7.78 15.11 21.16
N LYS A 88 6.47 14.89 21.02
CA LYS A 88 5.71 13.85 21.71
C LYS A 88 5.88 12.49 21.01
N SER A 89 5.91 11.42 21.77
CA SER A 89 5.97 10.05 21.24
C SER A 89 4.73 9.74 20.39
N VAL A 90 4.94 9.08 19.25
CA VAL A 90 3.89 8.73 18.28
C VAL A 90 2.94 7.69 18.90
N GLN A 91 1.72 8.13 19.21
CA GLN A 91 0.59 7.25 19.51
C GLN A 91 -0.01 6.73 18.21
N GLY A 92 -0.81 5.65 18.28
CA GLY A 92 -1.40 4.93 17.14
C GLY A 92 -2.14 5.76 16.08
N GLU A 93 -2.38 7.06 16.32
CA GLU A 93 -2.93 8.03 15.38
C GLU A 93 -1.90 8.57 14.35
N ASP A 94 -0.59 8.57 14.67
CA ASP A 94 0.49 9.01 13.76
C ASP A 94 1.06 7.84 12.92
N PHE A 95 0.19 6.89 12.57
CA PHE A 95 0.52 5.78 11.66
C PHE A 95 1.12 6.30 10.34
N GLU A 96 0.75 7.50 9.89
CA GLU A 96 1.25 8.11 8.67
C GLU A 96 2.75 8.48 8.71
N LYS A 97 3.29 8.88 9.87
CA LYS A 97 4.70 9.34 9.97
C LYS A 97 5.72 8.20 9.95
N GLY A 98 5.31 7.00 10.35
CA GLY A 98 6.12 5.78 10.20
C GLY A 98 6.18 5.27 8.74
N TRP A 99 5.32 5.79 7.87
CA TRP A 99 5.08 5.28 6.53
C TRP A 99 5.54 6.28 5.47
N LYS A 100 6.85 6.50 5.37
CA LYS A 100 7.40 7.11 4.15
C LYS A 100 7.32 6.09 3.02
N ILE A 101 6.32 6.24 2.16
CA ILE A 101 6.13 5.43 0.95
C ILE A 101 7.30 5.72 0.01
N ASN A 102 8.31 4.86 0.04
CA ASN A 102 9.30 4.80 -1.02
C ASN A 102 8.72 3.90 -2.12
N ILE A 103 7.88 4.45 -2.99
CA ILE A 103 7.55 3.80 -4.26
C ILE A 103 8.87 3.76 -5.03
N PRO A 104 9.44 2.58 -5.33
CA PRO A 104 10.66 2.52 -6.12
C PRO A 104 10.38 3.16 -7.47
N SER A 105 10.98 4.33 -7.69
CA SER A 105 10.93 5.04 -8.95
C SER A 105 11.66 4.20 -10.00
N SER A 106 11.17 4.23 -11.23
CA SER A 106 11.75 3.53 -12.38
C SER A 106 13.21 3.93 -12.58
N SER A 107 14.15 3.20 -11.97
CA SER A 107 15.57 3.36 -12.26
C SER A 107 15.86 2.72 -13.61
N ASN A 108 16.42 3.52 -14.51
CA ASN A 108 16.78 3.23 -15.91
C ASN A 108 17.20 1.77 -16.15
N GLU A 109 16.54 1.12 -17.11
CA GLU A 109 16.72 -0.29 -17.47
C GLU A 109 17.87 -0.55 -18.48
N SER A 110 18.76 0.42 -18.71
CA SER A 110 19.92 0.24 -19.58
C SER A 110 21.15 -0.19 -18.76
N ASP A 111 21.60 -1.43 -18.94
CA ASP A 111 22.82 -2.06 -18.40
C ASP A 111 22.75 -2.69 -16.99
N LEU A 112 21.83 -3.64 -16.77
CA LEU A 112 21.82 -4.46 -15.55
C LEU A 112 22.10 -5.94 -15.87
N THR A 113 23.08 -6.51 -15.17
CA THR A 113 23.33 -7.97 -15.12
C THR A 113 22.07 -8.70 -14.65
N SER A 114 21.93 -9.99 -15.00
CA SER A 114 20.76 -10.83 -14.64
C SER A 114 20.30 -10.64 -13.18
N ASP A 115 21.22 -10.65 -12.21
CA ASP A 115 20.91 -10.45 -10.79
C ASP A 115 20.39 -9.05 -10.45
N LYS A 116 20.92 -8.01 -11.09
CA LYS A 116 20.46 -6.63 -10.91
C LYS A 116 19.09 -6.40 -11.56
N TYR A 117 18.81 -7.04 -12.69
CA TYR A 117 17.49 -7.06 -13.32
C TYR A 117 16.44 -7.72 -12.42
N TYR A 118 16.73 -8.89 -11.85
CA TYR A 118 15.83 -9.55 -10.89
C TYR A 118 15.59 -8.71 -9.63
N ALA A 119 16.62 -8.00 -9.13
CA ALA A 119 16.48 -7.09 -8.00
C ALA A 119 15.58 -5.89 -8.32
N ALA A 120 15.76 -5.26 -9.48
CA ALA A 120 14.94 -4.15 -9.96
C ALA A 120 13.48 -4.56 -10.20
N ALA A 121 13.25 -5.69 -10.87
CA ALA A 121 11.92 -6.25 -11.08
C ALA A 121 11.22 -6.60 -9.76
N LYS A 122 11.96 -7.15 -8.78
CA LYS A 122 11.44 -7.45 -7.43
C LYS A 122 11.08 -6.18 -6.67
N ALA A 123 11.90 -5.13 -6.75
CA ALA A 123 11.58 -3.83 -6.15
C ALA A 123 10.31 -3.23 -6.77
N LYS A 124 10.21 -3.25 -8.11
CA LYS A 124 9.05 -2.76 -8.84
C LYS A 124 7.76 -3.51 -8.48
N ARG A 125 7.80 -4.86 -8.47
CA ARG A 125 6.66 -5.69 -8.06
C ARG A 125 6.24 -5.39 -6.62
N LYS A 126 7.19 -5.17 -5.71
CA LYS A 126 6.92 -4.72 -4.34
C LYS A 126 6.25 -3.35 -4.30
N GLY A 127 6.66 -2.41 -5.16
CA GLY A 127 6.04 -1.09 -5.30
C GLY A 127 4.58 -1.16 -5.78
N LEU A 128 4.26 -2.02 -6.73
CA LEU A 128 2.88 -2.22 -7.21
C LEU A 128 2.00 -2.91 -6.16
N GLY A 129 2.52 -3.93 -5.47
CA GLY A 129 1.81 -4.56 -4.34
C GLY A 129 1.54 -3.59 -3.20
N LEU A 130 2.48 -2.66 -2.95
CA LEU A 130 2.31 -1.58 -1.98
C LEU A 130 1.15 -0.65 -2.33
N ILE A 131 0.98 -0.29 -3.61
CA ILE A 131 -0.11 0.58 -4.07
C ILE A 131 -1.48 -0.06 -3.79
N CYS A 132 -1.65 -1.35 -4.11
CA CYS A 132 -2.89 -2.07 -3.79
C CYS A 132 -3.16 -2.09 -2.28
N PHE A 133 -2.12 -2.35 -1.48
CA PHE A 133 -2.21 -2.38 -0.02
C PHE A 133 -2.57 -1.01 0.58
N ILE A 134 -1.98 0.07 0.08
CA ILE A 134 -2.31 1.45 0.46
C ILE A 134 -3.77 1.76 0.15
N GLY A 135 -4.26 1.36 -1.03
CA GLY A 135 -5.67 1.55 -1.41
C GLY A 135 -6.64 0.86 -0.45
N GLU A 136 -6.34 -0.37 -0.04
CA GLU A 136 -7.14 -1.10 0.95
C GLU A 136 -7.06 -0.48 2.36
N MET A 137 -5.90 0.03 2.76
CA MET A 137 -5.77 0.75 4.03
C MET A 137 -6.56 2.07 4.03
N PHE A 138 -6.59 2.79 2.91
CA PHE A 138 -7.37 4.01 2.76
C PHE A 138 -8.88 3.73 2.86
N LYS A 139 -9.39 2.66 2.22
CA LYS A 139 -10.79 2.23 2.37
C LYS A 139 -11.21 2.00 3.82
N LEU A 140 -10.28 1.55 4.64
CA LEU A 140 -10.51 1.33 6.05
C LEU A 140 -10.40 2.61 6.87
N ASN A 141 -10.10 3.77 6.29
CA ASN A 141 -9.83 5.06 6.96
C ASN A 141 -8.56 5.01 7.84
N MET A 142 -7.52 4.28 7.42
CA MET A 142 -6.21 4.28 8.10
C MET A 142 -5.20 5.26 7.51
N LEU A 143 -5.53 5.91 6.39
CA LEU A 143 -4.66 6.84 5.67
C LEU A 143 -5.44 8.09 5.26
N THR A 144 -4.76 9.21 5.14
CA THR A 144 -5.32 10.45 4.62
C THR A 144 -5.33 10.49 3.10
N GLU A 145 -6.17 11.36 2.55
CA GLU A 145 -6.28 11.61 1.12
C GLU A 145 -4.99 12.15 0.50
N ASN A 146 -4.15 12.84 1.27
CA ASN A 146 -2.88 13.39 0.79
C ASN A 146 -1.95 12.28 0.31
N ILE A 147 -1.87 11.19 1.08
CA ILE A 147 -1.10 10.00 0.72
C ILE A 147 -1.62 9.40 -0.60
N MET A 148 -2.95 9.29 -0.74
CA MET A 148 -3.58 8.74 -1.93
C MET A 148 -3.34 9.59 -3.19
N HIS A 149 -3.47 10.91 -3.07
CA HIS A 149 -3.19 11.83 -4.17
C HIS A 149 -1.73 11.75 -4.62
N ASN A 150 -0.79 11.57 -3.68
CA ASN A 150 0.61 11.36 -4.02
C ASN A 150 0.81 10.04 -4.79
N CYS A 151 0.19 8.93 -4.35
CA CYS A 151 0.26 7.66 -5.08
C CYS A 151 -0.30 7.77 -6.51
N ILE A 152 -1.46 8.40 -6.69
CA ILE A 152 -2.06 8.60 -8.02
C ILE A 152 -1.18 9.50 -8.89
N SER A 153 -0.63 10.57 -8.32
CA SER A 153 0.25 11.49 -9.05
C SER A 153 1.52 10.80 -9.53
N GLU A 154 2.19 10.03 -8.67
CA GLU A 154 3.39 9.27 -9.03
C GLU A 154 3.11 8.25 -10.14
N LEU A 155 1.99 7.52 -10.08
CA LEU A 155 1.62 6.54 -11.11
C LEU A 155 1.18 7.17 -12.44
N SER A 156 0.71 8.42 -12.39
CA SER A 156 0.29 9.16 -13.58
C SER A 156 1.44 9.88 -14.29
N ILE A 157 2.63 9.91 -13.68
CA ILE A 157 3.82 10.59 -14.23
C ILE A 157 4.84 9.53 -14.61
N PHE A 158 5.12 9.40 -15.90
CA PHE A 158 6.16 8.53 -16.44
C PHE A 158 7.08 9.33 -17.34
N LYS A 159 8.39 9.04 -17.26
CA LYS A 159 9.41 9.66 -18.12
C LYS A 159 9.46 9.03 -19.52
N ASP A 160 9.17 7.74 -19.61
CA ASP A 160 9.20 6.94 -20.84
C ASP A 160 7.79 6.40 -21.20
N SER A 161 7.68 5.36 -22.02
CA SER A 161 6.39 4.73 -22.32
C SER A 161 5.72 4.16 -21.06
N PRO A 162 4.39 4.32 -20.90
CA PRO A 162 3.68 3.81 -19.73
C PRO A 162 3.75 2.28 -19.69
N LYS A 163 4.22 1.73 -18.56
CA LYS A 163 4.30 0.29 -18.36
C LYS A 163 2.93 -0.27 -18.01
N GLU A 164 2.54 -1.38 -18.64
CA GLU A 164 1.19 -1.95 -18.48
C GLU A 164 0.83 -2.29 -17.03
N GLU A 165 1.78 -2.81 -16.26
CA GLU A 165 1.58 -3.19 -14.85
C GLU A 165 1.28 -1.98 -13.95
N GLU A 166 1.88 -0.82 -14.25
CA GLU A 166 1.65 0.44 -13.51
C GLU A 166 0.26 0.99 -13.83
N MET A 167 -0.13 0.93 -15.11
CA MET A 167 -1.46 1.34 -15.54
C MET A 167 -2.54 0.43 -14.95
N GLU A 168 -2.32 -0.88 -14.91
CA GLU A 168 -3.24 -1.83 -14.26
C GLU A 168 -3.37 -1.55 -12.76
N SER A 169 -2.27 -1.26 -12.07
CA SER A 169 -2.29 -0.91 -10.65
C SER A 169 -2.99 0.43 -10.39
N LEU A 170 -2.79 1.42 -11.26
CA LEU A 170 -3.51 2.70 -11.22
C LEU A 170 -5.02 2.49 -11.43
N CYS A 171 -5.40 1.62 -12.38
CA CYS A 171 -6.79 1.27 -12.61
C CYS A 171 -7.43 0.63 -11.37
N ILE A 172 -6.76 -0.37 -10.78
CA ILE A 172 -7.23 -1.03 -9.55
C ILE A 172 -7.36 -0.02 -8.40
N LEU A 173 -6.39 0.87 -8.25
CA LEU A 173 -6.38 1.90 -7.22
C LEU A 173 -7.59 2.84 -7.39
N LEU A 174 -7.79 3.39 -8.59
CA LEU A 174 -8.90 4.31 -8.88
C LEU A 174 -10.26 3.64 -8.75
N ASN A 175 -10.39 2.37 -9.12
CA ASN A 175 -11.63 1.61 -8.89
C ASN A 175 -11.92 1.43 -7.39
N THR A 176 -10.87 1.27 -6.59
CA THR A 176 -10.95 1.02 -5.15
C THR A 176 -11.24 2.30 -4.34
N VAL A 177 -10.58 3.41 -4.68
CA VAL A 177 -10.59 4.64 -3.87
C VAL A 177 -11.14 5.87 -4.59
N GLY A 178 -11.37 5.80 -5.90
CA GLY A 178 -11.70 6.96 -6.75
C GLY A 178 -12.95 7.68 -6.29
N LYS A 179 -14.01 6.94 -5.95
CA LYS A 179 -15.28 7.50 -5.45
C LYS A 179 -15.12 8.31 -4.16
N GLN A 180 -14.27 7.86 -3.25
CA GLN A 180 -13.99 8.58 -1.99
C GLN A 180 -13.19 9.87 -2.24
N LEU A 181 -12.33 9.88 -3.27
CA LEU A 181 -11.48 11.02 -3.61
C LEU A 181 -12.14 12.06 -4.53
N ASP A 182 -13.29 11.75 -5.14
CA ASP A 182 -13.89 12.58 -6.19
C ASP A 182 -14.60 13.85 -5.69
N HIS A 183 -14.61 14.10 -4.39
CA HIS A 183 -15.06 15.38 -3.83
C HIS A 183 -14.09 16.53 -4.20
N LYS A 184 -12.81 16.25 -4.48
CA LYS A 184 -11.79 17.21 -4.97
C LYS A 184 -11.71 17.21 -6.51
N ILE A 185 -12.79 17.67 -7.13
CA ILE A 185 -13.03 17.64 -8.58
C ILE A 185 -11.83 18.18 -9.38
N SER A 186 -11.18 19.28 -8.96
CA SER A 186 -10.07 19.89 -9.71
C SER A 186 -8.85 18.95 -9.87
N LYS A 187 -8.44 18.26 -8.80
CA LYS A 187 -7.31 17.31 -8.86
C LYS A 187 -7.67 16.06 -9.67
N MET A 188 -8.88 15.54 -9.43
CA MET A 188 -9.37 14.35 -10.12
C MET A 188 -9.52 14.59 -11.62
N ASN A 189 -10.01 15.76 -12.05
CA ASN A 189 -10.03 16.13 -13.48
C ASN A 189 -8.63 16.10 -14.09
N SER A 190 -7.64 16.69 -13.41
CA SER A 190 -6.26 16.63 -13.92
C SER A 190 -5.71 15.20 -14.05
N TYR A 191 -6.12 14.26 -13.20
CA TYR A 191 -5.70 12.86 -13.33
C TYR A 191 -6.41 12.18 -14.50
N PHE A 192 -7.73 12.37 -14.63
CA PHE A 192 -8.51 11.77 -15.72
C PHE A 192 -8.15 12.33 -17.10
N ASP A 193 -7.82 13.62 -17.19
CA ASP A 193 -7.28 14.23 -18.42
C ASP A 193 -5.97 13.58 -18.85
N ARG A 194 -5.12 13.19 -17.89
CA ARG A 194 -3.88 12.44 -18.16
C ARG A 194 -4.20 11.01 -18.58
N LEU A 195 -5.13 10.33 -17.92
CA LEU A 195 -5.57 8.98 -18.29
C LEU A 195 -6.13 8.92 -19.70
N GLU A 196 -6.89 9.94 -20.11
CA GLU A 196 -7.42 10.01 -21.47
C GLU A 196 -6.31 10.18 -22.52
N LYS A 197 -5.26 10.95 -22.21
CA LYS A 197 -4.09 11.04 -23.08
C LYS A 197 -3.36 9.70 -23.17
N ILE A 198 -3.25 9.00 -22.04
CA ILE A 198 -2.59 7.68 -21.94
C ILE A 198 -3.35 6.63 -22.74
N SER A 199 -4.68 6.57 -22.64
CA SER A 199 -5.49 5.55 -23.31
C SER A 199 -5.40 5.63 -24.85
N LYS A 200 -5.05 6.80 -25.39
CA LYS A 200 -4.84 7.04 -26.83
C LYS A 200 -3.44 6.67 -27.32
N LEU A 201 -2.50 6.33 -26.43
CA LEU A 201 -1.13 5.98 -26.83
C LEU A 201 -1.09 4.64 -27.59
N PRO A 202 -0.38 4.57 -28.74
CA PRO A 202 -0.28 3.34 -29.52
C PRO A 202 0.53 2.25 -28.81
N SER A 203 1.40 2.62 -27.87
CA SER A 203 2.30 1.70 -27.15
C SER A 203 1.62 0.77 -26.14
N LEU A 204 0.35 1.02 -25.79
CA LEU A 204 -0.40 0.21 -24.83
C LEU A 204 -1.23 -0.88 -25.51
N SER A 205 -1.29 -2.07 -24.90
CA SER A 205 -2.22 -3.11 -25.33
C SER A 205 -3.68 -2.67 -25.21
N ASN A 206 -4.52 -3.28 -26.05
CA ASN A 206 -5.96 -3.03 -26.03
C ASN A 206 -6.58 -3.34 -24.66
N ARG A 207 -6.07 -4.34 -23.93
CA ARG A 207 -6.54 -4.67 -22.57
C ARG A 207 -6.42 -3.48 -21.62
N ILE A 208 -5.24 -2.87 -21.54
CA ILE A 208 -5.01 -1.70 -20.67
C ILE A 208 -5.83 -0.50 -21.13
N LYS A 209 -5.94 -0.28 -22.44
CA LYS A 209 -6.79 0.77 -22.99
C LYS A 209 -8.25 0.60 -22.58
N PHE A 210 -8.80 -0.60 -22.67
CA PHE A 210 -10.16 -0.88 -22.21
C PHE A 210 -10.31 -0.64 -20.72
N MET A 211 -9.38 -1.13 -19.88
CA MET A 211 -9.43 -0.87 -18.43
C MET A 211 -9.42 0.63 -18.07
N LEU A 212 -8.61 1.42 -18.78
CA LEU A 212 -8.57 2.87 -18.58
C LEU A 212 -9.88 3.54 -19.01
N MET A 213 -10.42 3.15 -20.17
CA MET A 213 -11.68 3.68 -20.68
C MET A 213 -12.85 3.31 -19.77
N ASP A 214 -12.88 2.09 -19.22
CA ASP A 214 -13.90 1.64 -18.28
C ASP A 214 -13.92 2.52 -17.03
N ILE A 215 -12.76 2.90 -16.49
CA ILE A 215 -12.67 3.80 -15.32
C ILE A 215 -13.08 5.23 -15.66
N ILE A 216 -12.67 5.74 -16.82
CA ILE A 216 -13.08 7.06 -17.30
C ILE A 216 -14.61 7.11 -17.46
N ASN A 217 -15.20 6.06 -18.01
CA ASN A 217 -16.64 5.95 -18.18
C ASN A 217 -17.37 5.77 -16.84
N LEU A 218 -16.82 4.99 -15.92
CA LEU A 218 -17.37 4.79 -14.58
C LEU A 218 -17.54 6.13 -13.87
N ARG A 219 -16.53 7.01 -13.92
CA ARG A 219 -16.62 8.36 -13.33
C ARG A 219 -17.61 9.29 -14.02
N LYS A 220 -17.79 9.16 -15.35
CA LYS A 220 -18.75 9.99 -16.10
C LYS A 220 -20.21 9.62 -15.85
N ASN A 221 -20.45 8.37 -15.42
CA ASN A 221 -21.78 7.80 -15.22
C ASN A 221 -22.23 7.78 -13.76
N ASP A 222 -21.33 8.03 -12.80
CA ASP A 222 -21.62 8.25 -11.38
C ASP A 222 -21.94 9.73 -11.09
#